data_AF-A0A924BIX7-F1
#
_entry.id   AF-A0A924BIX7-F1
#
_cell.length_a   1.000
_cell.length_b   1.000
_cell.length_c   1.000
_cell.angle_alpha   90.00
_cell.angle_beta   90.00
_cell.angle_gamma   90.00
#
_symmetry.space_group_name_H-M   'P 1'
#
loop_
_entity.id
_entity.type
_entity.pdbx_description
1 polymer ?
#
loop_
_entity_poly.entity_id
_entity_poly.type
_entity_poly.pdbx_seq_one_letter_code
_entity_poly.pdbx_strand_id
1 'polypeptide(L)'
;MKPLDMVVTRMGLRFMGRRFACSVGRGGVVANKREGDGGTPLGVHRIVGMLYRPDRMARPADWAVPIGPVDLWSDDPRDPDYNHMVRAP
;
A
#
# COMPACT_ATOMS: atom_id res chain seq x y z
N MET A 1 9.88 17.10 8.02
CA MET A 1 10.01 15.74 7.47
C MET A 1 11.37 15.18 7.82
N LYS A 2 11.40 13.99 8.40
CA LYS A 2 12.61 13.27 8.85
C LYS A 2 13.23 12.48 7.68
N PRO A 3 14.49 12.03 7.78
CA PRO A 3 15.11 11.17 6.78
C PRO A 3 14.39 9.83 6.56
N LEU A 4 13.71 9.34 7.60
CA LEU A 4 12.93 8.11 7.58
C LEU A 4 11.49 8.31 7.08
N ASP A 5 11.09 9.53 6.72
CA ASP A 5 9.78 9.73 6.07
C ASP A 5 9.93 9.37 4.58
N MET A 6 9.00 8.58 4.08
CA MET A 6 8.81 8.36 2.64
C MET A 6 8.06 9.54 2.05
N VAL A 7 8.72 10.34 1.21
CA VAL A 7 8.16 11.59 0.69
C VAL A 7 8.07 11.56 -0.83
N VAL A 8 6.85 11.49 -1.36
CA VAL A 8 6.60 11.60 -2.80
C VAL A 8 6.82 13.05 -3.24
N THR A 9 7.63 13.24 -4.28
CA THR A 9 7.94 14.54 -4.87
C THR A 9 7.75 14.48 -6.38
N ARG A 10 7.82 15.64 -7.06
CA ARG A 10 7.84 15.69 -8.54
C ARG A 10 8.97 14.86 -9.17
N MET A 11 10.04 14.59 -8.42
CA MET A 11 11.23 13.88 -8.91
C MET A 11 11.30 12.41 -8.48
N GLY A 12 10.22 11.88 -7.89
CA GLY A 12 10.15 10.53 -7.36
C GLY A 12 10.02 10.50 -5.84
N LEU A 13 10.21 9.31 -5.26
CA LEU A 13 10.10 9.06 -3.83
C LEU A 13 11.45 9.31 -3.14
N ARG A 14 11.48 10.23 -2.17
CA ARG A 14 12.65 10.45 -1.31
C ARG A 14 12.52 9.64 -0.03
N PHE A 15 13.54 8.85 0.29
CA PHE A 15 13.64 8.09 1.53
C PHE A 15 15.10 7.79 1.87
N MET A 16 15.52 8.00 3.12
CA MET A 16 16.89 7.74 3.60
C MET A 16 18.01 8.35 2.72
N GLY A 17 17.82 9.60 2.27
CA GLY A 17 18.80 10.28 1.40
C GLY A 17 18.86 9.78 -0.03
N ARG A 18 18.05 8.78 -0.40
CA ARG A 18 17.97 8.20 -1.74
C ARG A 18 16.71 8.68 -2.47
N ARG A 19 16.76 8.64 -3.79
CA ARG A 19 15.59 8.82 -4.67
C ARG A 19 15.27 7.49 -5.33
N PHE A 20 14.01 7.11 -5.27
CA PHE A 20 13.46 5.93 -5.92
C PHE A 20 12.49 6.36 -7.01
N ALA A 21 12.51 5.65 -8.13
CA ALA A 21 11.43 5.75 -9.11
C ALA A 21 10.11 5.36 -8.43
N CYS A 22 9.06 6.13 -8.68
CA CYS A 22 7.73 5.83 -8.19
C CYS A 22 6.69 6.27 -9.22
N SER A 23 5.52 5.65 -9.14
CA SER A 23 4.34 6.06 -9.91
C SER A 23 3.32 6.66 -8.96
N VAL A 24 2.64 7.70 -9.43
CA VAL A 24 1.42 8.23 -8.81
C VAL A 24 0.23 7.77 -9.64
N GLY A 25 -0.94 7.71 -9.02
CA GLY A 25 -2.17 7.36 -9.71
C GLY A 25 -2.41 8.27 -10.92
N ARG A 26 -3.09 7.75 -11.96
CA ARG A 26 -3.40 8.50 -13.19
C ARG A 26 -4.16 9.81 -12.95
N GLY A 27 -4.94 9.87 -11.86
CA GLY A 27 -5.66 11.07 -11.42
C GLY A 27 -4.79 12.07 -10.66
N GLY A 28 -3.47 11.83 -10.55
CA GLY A 28 -2.55 12.64 -9.78
C GLY A 28 -2.69 12.45 -8.28
N VAL A 29 -2.22 13.44 -7.51
CA VAL A 29 -2.36 13.48 -6.06
C VAL A 29 -3.65 14.23 -5.70
N VAL A 30 -4.57 13.58 -4.97
CA VAL A 30 -5.94 14.07 -4.74
C VAL A 30 -6.25 14.23 -3.26
N ALA A 31 -6.87 15.35 -2.87
CA ALA A 31 -7.31 15.58 -1.49
C ALA A 31 -8.62 14.83 -1.15
N ASN A 32 -9.55 14.77 -2.11
CA ASN A 32 -10.86 14.15 -1.94
C ASN A 32 -10.88 12.76 -2.59
N LYS A 33 -10.04 11.84 -2.09
CA LYS A 33 -9.90 10.49 -2.63
C LYS A 33 -11.23 9.73 -2.57
N ARG A 34 -11.61 9.12 -3.69
CA ARG A 34 -12.77 8.22 -3.83
C ARG A 34 -12.37 6.92 -4.50
N GLU A 35 -13.09 5.85 -4.24
CA GLU A 35 -12.87 4.61 -4.98
C GLU A 35 -13.05 4.83 -6.50
N GLY A 36 -12.20 4.20 -7.30
CA GLY A 36 -12.22 4.33 -8.77
C GLY A 36 -11.67 5.64 -9.37
N ASP A 37 -11.38 6.68 -8.58
CA ASP A 37 -10.88 7.96 -9.11
C ASP A 37 -9.46 7.91 -9.71
N GLY A 38 -8.72 6.84 -9.44
CA GLY A 38 -7.35 6.64 -9.90
C GLY A 38 -6.32 7.61 -9.31
N GLY A 39 -6.64 8.34 -8.24
CA GLY A 39 -5.74 9.28 -7.57
C GLY A 39 -4.93 8.66 -6.43
N THR A 40 -3.74 9.20 -6.16
CA THR A 40 -2.98 8.93 -4.93
C THR A 40 -3.45 9.90 -3.83
N PRO A 41 -3.88 9.42 -2.66
CA PRO A 41 -4.43 10.30 -1.62
C PRO A 41 -3.36 11.25 -1.06
N LEU A 42 -3.65 12.55 -1.10
CA LEU A 42 -2.86 13.59 -0.44
C LEU A 42 -2.92 13.40 1.08
N GLY A 43 -1.77 13.40 1.74
CA GLY A 43 -1.70 13.37 3.20
C GLY A 43 -0.47 12.67 3.75
N VAL A 44 -0.42 12.59 5.07
CA VAL A 44 0.57 11.78 5.79
C VAL A 44 -0.10 10.47 6.15
N HIS A 45 0.40 9.38 5.56
CA HIS A 45 -0.13 8.03 5.76
C HIS A 45 0.87 7.19 6.56
N ARG A 46 0.37 6.17 7.25
CA ARG A 46 1.19 5.21 7.98
C ARG A 46 1.13 3.85 7.29
N ILE A 47 2.27 3.17 7.21
CA ILE A 47 2.29 1.74 6.89
C ILE A 47 1.73 0.99 8.10
N VAL A 48 0.56 0.37 7.93
CA VAL A 48 -0.16 -0.34 9.00
C VAL A 48 0.09 -1.84 8.99
N GLY A 49 0.64 -2.39 7.90
CA GLY A 49 0.91 -3.82 7.77
C GLY A 49 1.78 -4.13 6.55
N MET A 50 2.30 -5.35 6.52
CA MET A 50 3.09 -5.90 5.42
C MET A 50 2.73 -7.36 5.29
N LEU A 51 2.24 -7.71 4.10
CA LEU A 51 1.91 -9.07 3.72
C LEU A 51 2.99 -9.56 2.75
N TYR A 52 3.39 -10.82 2.84
CA TYR A 52 4.37 -11.39 1.91
C TYR A 52 4.02 -12.84 1.56
N ARG A 53 4.52 -13.31 0.42
CA ARG A 53 4.34 -14.68 -0.06
C ARG A 53 5.60 -15.52 0.22
N PRO A 54 5.58 -16.44 1.21
CA PRO A 54 6.76 -17.24 1.57
C PRO A 54 7.25 -18.15 0.43
N ASP A 55 6.35 -18.54 -0.47
CA ASP A 55 6.66 -19.36 -1.64
C ASP A 55 7.38 -18.58 -2.76
N ARG A 56 7.41 -17.24 -2.68
CA ARG A 56 8.05 -16.36 -3.68
C ARG A 56 9.28 -15.63 -3.17
N MET A 57 9.36 -15.36 -1.87
CA MET A 57 10.45 -14.60 -1.29
C MET A 57 10.68 -14.94 0.18
N ALA A 58 11.92 -14.74 0.63
CA ALA A 58 12.25 -14.73 2.04
C ALA A 58 11.49 -13.62 2.77
N ARG A 59 11.24 -13.84 4.07
CA ARG A 59 10.53 -12.87 4.91
C ARG A 59 11.30 -11.52 4.92
N PRO A 60 10.71 -10.42 4.44
CA PRO A 60 11.42 -9.15 4.28
C PRO A 60 11.62 -8.37 5.59
N ALA A 61 10.73 -8.60 6.57
CA ALA A 61 10.79 -8.02 7.91
C ALA A 61 10.20 -9.02 8.91
N ASP A 62 10.71 -9.02 10.13
CA ASP A 62 10.25 -9.87 11.23
C ASP A 62 8.73 -9.77 11.49
N TRP A 63 8.17 -8.56 11.37
CA TRP A 63 6.74 -8.26 11.54
C TRP A 63 5.86 -8.53 10.31
N ALA A 64 6.42 -8.96 9.18
CA ALA A 64 5.64 -9.26 7.98
C ALA A 64 4.79 -10.53 8.16
N VAL A 65 3.53 -10.47 7.76
CA VAL A 65 2.54 -11.56 7.88
C VAL A 65 2.53 -12.40 6.60
N PRO A 66 2.68 -13.73 6.67
CA PRO A 66 2.63 -14.58 5.49
C PRO A 66 1.19 -14.67 4.95
N ILE A 67 1.04 -14.62 3.62
CA ILE A 67 -0.21 -14.88 2.92
C ILE A 67 -0.02 -15.97 1.85
N GLY A 68 -1.08 -16.72 1.58
CA GLY A 68 -1.14 -17.77 0.57
C GLY A 68 -2.24 -17.54 -0.48
N PRO A 69 -2.39 -18.47 -1.45
CA PRO A 69 -3.37 -18.34 -2.53
C PRO A 69 -4.84 -18.27 -2.11
N VAL A 70 -5.16 -18.68 -0.87
CA VAL A 70 -6.53 -18.67 -0.32
C VAL A 70 -6.81 -17.46 0.58
N ASP A 71 -5.80 -16.64 0.89
CA ASP A 71 -6.01 -15.40 1.62
C ASP A 71 -6.38 -14.30 0.60
N LEU A 72 -7.48 -13.60 0.87
CA LEU A 72 -8.07 -12.61 -0.03
C LEU A 72 -8.18 -11.25 0.68
N TRP A 73 -8.41 -10.20 -0.10
CA TRP A 73 -8.80 -8.89 0.40
C TRP A 73 -10.17 -8.57 -0.17
N SER A 74 -11.15 -8.35 0.70
CA SER A 74 -12.52 -8.11 0.25
C SER A 74 -12.63 -6.77 -0.48
N ASP A 75 -13.09 -6.83 -1.74
CA ASP A 75 -13.35 -5.70 -2.62
C ASP A 75 -14.85 -5.50 -2.93
N ASP A 76 -15.75 -6.33 -2.38
CA ASP A 76 -17.20 -6.14 -2.51
C ASP A 76 -17.69 -5.14 -1.46
N PRO A 77 -18.20 -3.96 -1.84
CA PRO A 77 -18.68 -2.95 -0.89
C PRO A 77 -19.92 -3.40 -0.09
N ARG A 78 -20.55 -4.53 -0.42
CA ARG A 78 -21.68 -5.12 0.31
C ARG A 78 -21.24 -6.19 1.31
N ASP A 79 -19.99 -6.61 1.27
CA ASP A 79 -19.41 -7.55 2.23
C ASP A 79 -19.20 -6.84 3.58
N PRO A 80 -19.68 -7.39 4.72
CA PRO A 80 -19.38 -6.86 6.04
C PRO A 80 -17.88 -6.69 6.31
N ASP A 81 -17.05 -7.53 5.70
CA ASP A 81 -15.60 -7.51 5.81
C ASP A 81 -14.93 -6.69 4.67
N TYR A 82 -15.66 -5.77 4.01
CA TYR A 82 -15.10 -4.90 2.98
C TYR A 82 -13.82 -4.19 3.46
N ASN A 83 -12.79 -4.16 2.60
CA ASN A 83 -11.46 -3.66 2.94
C ASN A 83 -10.78 -4.36 4.13
N HIS A 84 -11.08 -5.64 4.35
CA HIS A 84 -10.38 -6.49 5.30
C HIS A 84 -9.83 -7.75 4.63
N MET A 85 -8.87 -8.38 5.31
CA MET A 85 -8.34 -9.67 4.92
C MET A 85 -9.36 -10.77 5.24
N VAL A 86 -9.71 -11.56 4.24
CA VAL A 86 -10.66 -12.67 4.33
C VAL A 86 -10.03 -13.94 3.75
N ARG A 87 -10.77 -15.06 3.76
CA ARG A 87 -10.33 -16.30 3.11
C ARG A 87 -11.32 -16.76 2.06
N ALA A 88 -10.80 -17.41 1.02
CA ALA A 88 -11.62 -18.15 0.08
C ALA A 88 -12.45 -19.23 0.84
N PRO A 89 -13.70 -19.48 0.43
CA PRO A 89 -14.53 -20.57 0.96
C PRO A 89 -13.85 -21.94 0.89
#